data_AF-A0A969YGI7-F1
#
_entry.id   AF-A0A969YGI7-F1
#
_cell.length_a   1.000
_cell.length_b   1.000
_cell.length_c   1.000
_cell.angle_alpha   90.00
_cell.angle_beta   90.00
_cell.angle_gamma   90.00
#
_symmetry.space_group_name_H-M   'P 1'
#
loop_
_entity.id
_entity.type
_entity.pdbx_description
1 polymer ?
#
loop_
_entity_poly.entity_id
_entity_poly.type
_entity_poly.pdbx_seq_one_letter_code
_entity_poly.pdbx_strand_id
1 'polypeptide(L)'
;TTARDMSKIARAAMQNDLFRSIAATYSYRLPRSNLQRSRVLIGTGDNWLNASEDNEYYYPNANGIKTGFLDSAGYCYVGSAEKDGVSLISVVFYTSKYGRWTDSKKLMEYGFSQFVSVTPVDLYNMNPTVVETTGYSMEDEDIGRLQLNIEPMEGTRTVNIVATKTEVESIARNLKQAVLIDYTRENFATPVTQGEVFGTMTYYPTDGGSAVTYQLVASRSIARRANAPKSIEEIEAETYADPNPFPPLSMEMALWMLSPFAALFIVIRLLMRAFHRSGRHSRKGRIPKPNNRYFR
;
A
#
# COMPACT_ATOMS: atom_id res chain seq x y z
N THR A 1 16.75 -43.24 2.83
CA THR A 1 16.62 -41.77 2.78
C THR A 1 16.82 -41.30 1.35
N THR A 2 16.12 -40.26 0.90
CA THR A 2 16.28 -39.68 -0.43
C THR A 2 16.89 -38.27 -0.36
N ALA A 3 17.32 -37.72 -1.50
CA ALA A 3 17.85 -36.35 -1.55
C ALA A 3 16.80 -35.33 -1.08
N ARG A 4 15.53 -35.56 -1.45
CA ARG A 4 14.38 -34.77 -1.01
C ARG A 4 14.12 -34.88 0.50
N ASP A 5 14.27 -36.06 1.07
CA ASP A 5 14.08 -36.22 2.52
C ASP A 5 15.20 -35.52 3.30
N MET A 6 16.45 -35.66 2.84
CA MET A 6 17.57 -34.96 3.45
C MET A 6 17.47 -33.44 3.31
N SER A 7 16.97 -32.91 2.19
CA SER A 7 16.78 -31.47 2.06
C SER A 7 15.73 -30.93 3.03
N LYS A 8 14.66 -31.70 3.29
CA LYS A 8 13.66 -31.34 4.32
C LYS A 8 14.23 -31.38 5.72
N ILE A 9 15.00 -32.41 6.05
CA ILE A 9 15.66 -32.55 7.37
C ILE A 9 16.65 -31.39 7.57
N ALA A 10 17.50 -31.13 6.58
CA ALA A 10 18.45 -30.03 6.60
C ALA A 10 17.75 -28.69 6.75
N ARG A 11 16.65 -28.45 6.02
CA ARG A 11 15.86 -27.23 6.15
C ARG A 11 15.31 -27.05 7.57
N ALA A 12 14.75 -28.10 8.15
CA ALA A 12 14.25 -28.06 9.53
C ALA A 12 15.39 -27.83 10.54
N ALA A 13 16.55 -28.47 10.36
CA ALA A 13 17.71 -28.27 11.23
C ALA A 13 18.26 -26.85 11.15
N MET A 14 18.34 -26.27 9.94
CA MET A 14 18.84 -24.91 9.72
C MET A 14 17.91 -23.83 10.28
N GLN A 15 16.64 -24.14 10.61
CA GLN A 15 15.78 -23.20 11.35
C GLN A 15 16.23 -22.97 12.79
N ASN A 16 17.12 -23.82 13.33
CA ASN A 16 17.68 -23.66 14.65
C ASN A 16 19.02 -22.90 14.58
N ASP A 17 19.08 -21.73 15.23
CA ASP A 17 20.27 -20.86 15.20
C ASP A 17 21.51 -21.50 15.82
N LEU A 18 21.34 -22.28 16.90
CA LEU A 18 22.44 -23.02 17.51
C LEU A 18 22.97 -24.08 16.54
N PHE A 19 22.10 -24.83 15.87
CA PHE A 19 22.52 -25.80 14.86
C PHE A 19 23.29 -25.13 13.73
N ARG A 20 22.80 -23.99 13.21
CA ARG A 20 23.47 -23.23 12.16
C ARG A 20 24.88 -22.79 12.59
N SER A 21 25.01 -22.28 13.81
CA SER A 21 26.31 -21.87 14.36
C SER A 21 27.30 -23.03 14.46
N ILE A 22 26.82 -24.21 14.88
CA ILE A 22 27.63 -25.42 14.98
C ILE A 22 28.03 -25.92 13.58
N ALA A 23 27.08 -25.95 12.64
CA ALA A 23 27.32 -26.42 11.27
C ALA A 23 28.34 -25.56 10.52
N ALA A 24 28.34 -24.24 10.75
CA ALA A 24 29.30 -23.32 10.16
C ALA A 24 30.70 -23.35 10.81
N THR A 25 30.85 -24.02 11.96
CA THR A 25 32.11 -24.03 12.71
C THR A 25 33.13 -24.99 12.09
N TYR A 26 34.17 -24.44 11.45
CA TYR A 26 35.25 -25.24 10.88
C TYR A 26 36.25 -25.78 11.94
N SER A 27 36.52 -25.00 12.99
CA SER A 27 37.42 -25.42 14.07
C SER A 27 36.89 -25.02 15.45
N TYR A 28 37.09 -25.88 16.44
CA TYR A 28 36.61 -25.66 17.80
C TYR A 28 37.65 -26.10 18.83
N ARG A 29 37.96 -25.23 19.79
CA ARG A 29 38.84 -25.57 20.91
C ARG A 29 38.02 -26.19 22.03
N LEU A 30 38.13 -27.50 22.18
CA LEU A 30 37.51 -28.21 23.29
C LEU A 30 38.30 -27.89 24.58
N PRO A 31 37.64 -27.34 25.62
CA PRO A 31 38.30 -27.06 26.88
C PRO A 31 38.68 -28.37 27.60
N ARG A 32 39.57 -28.27 28.58
CA ARG A 32 39.95 -29.41 29.41
C ARG A 32 38.74 -29.86 30.24
N SER A 33 38.51 -31.17 30.29
CA SER A 33 37.56 -31.79 31.22
C SER A 33 38.29 -32.64 32.26
N ASN A 34 37.54 -33.23 33.20
CA ASN A 34 38.04 -34.22 34.15
C ASN A 34 38.59 -35.49 33.46
N LEU A 35 38.09 -35.82 32.26
CA LEU A 35 38.46 -37.03 31.51
C LEU A 35 39.43 -36.76 30.36
N GLN A 36 39.47 -35.55 29.81
CA GLN A 36 40.23 -35.25 28.59
C GLN A 36 41.01 -33.93 28.69
N ARG A 37 42.22 -33.91 28.12
CA ARG A 37 43.00 -32.68 27.93
C ARG A 37 42.33 -31.80 26.88
N SER A 38 42.59 -30.49 26.95
CA SER A 38 42.15 -29.56 25.91
C SER A 38 42.76 -29.94 24.55
N ARG A 39 41.95 -29.89 23.50
CA ARG A 39 42.37 -30.18 22.12
C ARG A 39 41.55 -29.34 21.13
N VAL A 40 42.12 -29.10 19.96
CA VAL A 40 41.41 -28.43 18.86
C VAL A 40 40.82 -29.49 17.95
N LEU A 41 39.53 -29.40 17.68
CA LEU A 41 38.82 -30.18 16.68
C LEU A 41 38.81 -29.37 15.38
N ILE A 42 39.18 -30.01 14.27
CA ILE A 42 39.22 -29.39 12.95
C ILE A 42 38.36 -30.21 12.01
N GLY A 43 37.48 -29.55 11.25
CA GLY A 43 36.63 -30.16 10.22
C GLY A 43 37.40 -30.57 8.97
N THR A 44 38.49 -31.33 9.11
CA THR A 44 39.38 -31.72 8.00
C THR A 44 38.69 -32.45 6.85
N GLY A 45 37.51 -33.03 7.10
CA GLY A 45 36.70 -33.69 6.08
C GLY A 45 35.79 -32.77 5.27
N ASP A 46 35.64 -31.49 5.65
CA ASP A 46 34.78 -30.51 5.00
C ASP A 46 35.60 -29.43 4.28
N ASN A 47 35.98 -29.73 3.04
CA ASN A 47 36.71 -28.79 2.20
C ASN A 47 35.84 -27.61 1.76
N TRP A 48 34.52 -27.66 1.93
CA TRP A 48 33.67 -26.57 1.49
C TRP A 48 33.78 -25.35 2.41
N LEU A 49 34.06 -25.57 3.70
CA LEU A 49 34.24 -24.54 4.73
C LEU A 49 35.70 -24.13 4.96
N ASN A 50 36.67 -24.85 4.41
CA ASN A 50 38.09 -24.60 4.65
C ASN A 50 38.62 -23.45 3.79
N ALA A 51 38.75 -22.25 4.35
CA ALA A 51 39.23 -21.04 3.66
C ALA A 51 40.75 -20.99 3.39
N SER A 52 41.43 -22.13 3.33
CA SER A 52 42.86 -22.22 3.00
C SER A 52 43.13 -21.84 1.54
N GLU A 53 44.22 -21.10 1.27
CA GLU A 53 44.60 -20.65 -0.09
C GLU A 53 44.76 -21.81 -1.09
N ASP A 54 45.28 -22.95 -0.63
CA ASP A 54 45.47 -24.16 -1.44
C ASP A 54 44.19 -24.96 -1.71
N ASN A 55 43.03 -24.51 -1.22
CA ASN A 55 41.78 -25.26 -1.34
C ASN A 55 40.86 -24.74 -2.45
N GLU A 56 40.95 -25.36 -3.62
CA GLU A 56 40.09 -25.08 -4.78
C GLU A 56 38.58 -25.32 -4.54
N TYR A 57 38.23 -26.13 -3.52
CA TYR A 57 36.85 -26.51 -3.21
C TYR A 57 36.18 -25.57 -2.22
N TYR A 58 36.92 -24.62 -1.64
CA TYR A 58 36.36 -23.65 -0.73
C TYR A 58 35.20 -22.88 -1.39
N TYR A 59 34.13 -22.71 -0.64
CA TYR A 59 32.97 -21.94 -1.10
C TYR A 59 32.68 -20.82 -0.09
N PRO A 60 32.94 -19.55 -0.45
CA PRO A 60 32.84 -18.43 0.50
C PRO A 60 31.50 -18.27 1.19
N ASN A 61 30.42 -18.62 0.48
CA ASN A 61 29.05 -18.49 0.96
C ASN A 61 28.57 -19.73 1.75
N ALA A 62 29.40 -20.78 1.88
CA ALA A 62 29.03 -22.01 2.58
C ALA A 62 28.93 -21.80 4.10
N ASN A 63 27.94 -22.44 4.72
CA ASN A 63 27.72 -22.39 6.16
C ASN A 63 27.32 -23.75 6.76
N GLY A 64 27.68 -24.86 6.11
CA GLY A 64 27.44 -26.23 6.57
C GLY A 64 27.11 -27.18 5.42
N ILE A 65 26.63 -28.42 5.65
CA ILE A 65 26.12 -28.97 6.93
C ILE A 65 26.83 -30.28 7.29
N LYS A 66 26.87 -31.27 6.39
CA LYS A 66 27.42 -32.58 6.75
C LYS A 66 27.90 -33.40 5.56
N THR A 67 29.09 -33.97 5.72
CA THR A 67 29.67 -34.99 4.84
C THR A 67 29.29 -36.42 5.23
N GLY A 68 29.21 -37.32 4.26
CA GLY A 68 29.05 -38.75 4.48
C GLY A 68 29.88 -39.56 3.50
N PHE A 69 30.33 -40.74 3.92
CA PHE A 69 30.99 -41.72 3.06
C PHE A 69 30.76 -43.12 3.63
N LEU A 70 30.37 -44.04 2.75
CA LEU A 70 30.38 -45.48 2.96
C LEU A 70 30.56 -46.13 1.59
N ASP A 71 31.23 -47.28 1.50
CA ASP A 71 31.51 -47.93 0.21
C ASP A 71 30.24 -48.17 -0.63
N SER A 72 29.14 -48.55 0.03
CA SER A 72 27.84 -48.77 -0.63
C SER A 72 27.08 -47.48 -0.98
N ALA A 73 27.43 -46.35 -0.37
CA ALA A 73 26.73 -45.07 -0.54
C ALA A 73 27.52 -44.05 -1.38
N GLY A 74 28.80 -44.33 -1.66
CA GLY A 74 29.73 -43.37 -2.25
C GLY A 74 29.95 -42.16 -1.34
N TYR A 75 30.45 -41.07 -1.92
CA TYR A 75 30.58 -39.81 -1.20
C TYR A 75 29.26 -39.04 -1.27
N CYS A 76 28.84 -38.54 -0.11
CA CYS A 76 27.61 -37.79 0.06
C CYS A 76 27.92 -36.43 0.71
N TYR A 77 27.12 -35.43 0.36
CA TYR A 77 27.17 -34.14 1.01
C TYR A 77 25.81 -33.47 1.06
N VAL A 78 25.51 -32.90 2.22
CA VAL A 78 24.41 -31.96 2.42
C VAL A 78 25.06 -30.62 2.75
N GLY A 79 24.98 -29.70 1.78
CA GLY A 79 25.57 -28.38 1.86
C GLY A 79 24.50 -27.32 2.07
N SER A 80 24.79 -26.29 2.86
CA SER A 80 24.03 -25.05 2.87
C SER A 80 24.93 -23.85 2.57
N ALA A 81 24.36 -22.87 1.88
CA ALA A 81 25.02 -21.63 1.57
C ALA A 81 24.01 -20.49 1.57
N GLU A 82 24.49 -19.28 1.86
CA GLU A 82 23.69 -18.07 1.88
C GLU A 82 24.37 -16.97 1.07
N LYS A 83 23.63 -16.35 0.15
CA LYS A 83 24.13 -15.28 -0.70
C LYS A 83 23.00 -14.29 -0.97
N ASP A 84 23.26 -13.01 -0.80
CA ASP A 84 22.33 -11.91 -1.11
C ASP A 84 20.91 -12.11 -0.50
N GLY A 85 20.85 -12.57 0.75
CA GLY A 85 19.59 -12.84 1.47
C GLY A 85 18.86 -14.12 1.05
N VAL A 86 19.40 -14.89 0.11
CA VAL A 86 18.88 -16.19 -0.31
C VAL A 86 19.68 -17.30 0.39
N SER A 87 18.99 -18.17 1.12
CA SER A 87 19.57 -19.38 1.72
C SER A 87 19.16 -20.61 0.91
N LEU A 88 20.13 -21.43 0.51
CA LEU A 88 19.91 -22.65 -0.25
C LEU A 88 20.52 -23.87 0.43
N ILE A 89 19.98 -25.04 0.10
CA ILE A 89 20.47 -26.36 0.53
C ILE A 89 20.68 -27.21 -0.72
N SER A 90 21.86 -27.80 -0.85
CA SER A 90 22.19 -28.80 -1.87
C SER A 90 22.35 -30.17 -1.21
N VAL A 91 21.88 -31.21 -1.89
CA VAL A 91 22.04 -32.60 -1.45
C VAL A 91 22.55 -33.41 -2.63
N VAL A 92 23.72 -34.01 -2.45
CA VAL A 92 24.36 -34.88 -3.44
C VAL A 92 24.69 -36.22 -2.78
N PHE A 93 24.38 -37.31 -3.49
CA PHE A 93 24.65 -38.68 -3.06
C PHE A 93 25.41 -39.43 -4.14
N TYR A 94 26.16 -40.46 -3.73
CA TYR A 94 26.87 -41.37 -4.63
C TYR A 94 27.81 -40.64 -5.62
N THR A 95 28.52 -39.62 -5.14
CA THR A 95 29.51 -38.89 -5.94
C THR A 95 30.92 -39.48 -5.76
N SER A 96 31.88 -38.97 -6.53
CA SER A 96 33.29 -39.12 -6.21
C SER A 96 33.70 -38.26 -4.99
N LYS A 97 34.88 -38.52 -4.44
CA LYS A 97 35.42 -37.80 -3.26
C LYS A 97 35.38 -36.28 -3.38
N TYR A 98 35.76 -35.77 -4.56
CA TYR A 98 35.78 -34.34 -4.84
C TYR A 98 34.53 -33.87 -5.59
N GLY A 99 33.84 -34.78 -6.29
CA GLY A 99 32.60 -34.49 -7.00
C GLY A 99 31.51 -33.91 -6.10
N ARG A 100 31.42 -34.36 -4.83
CA ARG A 100 30.47 -33.80 -3.86
C ARG A 100 30.61 -32.28 -3.68
N TRP A 101 31.82 -31.75 -3.83
CA TRP A 101 32.09 -30.32 -3.69
C TRP A 101 31.76 -29.56 -4.96
N THR A 102 32.24 -30.07 -6.10
CA THR A 102 32.04 -29.42 -7.40
C THR A 102 30.58 -29.41 -7.81
N ASP A 103 29.85 -30.51 -7.53
CA ASP A 103 28.44 -30.64 -7.90
C ASP A 103 27.55 -29.83 -6.96
N SER A 104 27.82 -29.83 -5.65
CA SER A 104 27.14 -28.92 -4.71
C SER A 104 27.36 -27.46 -5.07
N LYS A 105 28.58 -27.05 -5.45
CA LYS A 105 28.86 -25.69 -5.91
C LYS A 105 28.05 -25.35 -7.17
N LYS A 106 28.00 -26.24 -8.17
CA LYS A 106 27.18 -26.03 -9.38
C LYS A 106 25.70 -25.87 -9.07
N LEU A 107 25.14 -26.70 -8.17
CA LEU A 107 23.75 -26.60 -7.73
C LEU A 107 23.48 -25.27 -7.02
N MET A 108 24.40 -24.81 -6.17
CA MET A 108 24.28 -23.53 -5.48
C MET A 108 24.31 -22.36 -6.46
N GLU A 109 25.28 -22.31 -7.37
CA GLU A 109 25.37 -21.23 -8.38
C GLU A 109 24.14 -21.21 -9.28
N TYR A 110 23.63 -22.38 -9.68
CA TYR A 110 22.37 -22.45 -10.41
C TYR A 110 21.22 -21.86 -9.58
N GLY A 111 21.05 -22.28 -8.33
CA GLY A 111 20.00 -21.74 -7.46
C GLY A 111 20.11 -20.23 -7.27
N PHE A 112 21.29 -19.70 -6.94
CA PHE A 112 21.51 -18.26 -6.79
C PHE A 112 21.34 -17.47 -8.09
N SER A 113 21.48 -18.12 -9.26
CA SER A 113 21.17 -17.47 -10.54
C SER A 113 19.65 -17.31 -10.79
N GLN A 114 18.83 -18.14 -10.16
CA GLN A 114 17.38 -18.20 -10.38
C GLN A 114 16.57 -17.50 -9.29
N PHE A 115 17.01 -17.62 -8.03
CA PHE A 115 16.32 -17.07 -6.87
C PHE A 115 16.91 -15.73 -6.46
N VAL A 116 16.04 -14.81 -6.05
CA VAL A 116 16.40 -13.51 -5.52
C VAL A 116 15.61 -13.24 -4.25
N SER A 117 16.19 -12.44 -3.36
CA SER A 117 15.53 -11.92 -2.16
C SER A 117 15.18 -10.46 -2.41
N VAL A 118 13.90 -10.11 -2.37
CA VAL A 118 13.42 -8.73 -2.56
C VAL A 118 12.55 -8.30 -1.38
N THR A 119 12.52 -7.01 -1.07
CA THR A 119 11.62 -6.46 -0.05
C THR A 119 10.28 -6.06 -0.67
N PRO A 120 9.21 -5.90 0.15
CA PRO A 120 7.95 -5.29 -0.33
C PRO A 120 8.15 -3.91 -0.96
N VAL A 121 9.13 -3.15 -0.47
CA VAL A 121 9.52 -1.84 -1.02
C VAL A 121 10.10 -1.99 -2.42
N ASP A 122 11.00 -2.95 -2.65
CA ASP A 122 11.57 -3.21 -3.98
C ASP A 122 10.48 -3.62 -4.98
N LEU A 123 9.56 -4.49 -4.55
CA LEU A 123 8.41 -4.90 -5.38
C LEU A 123 7.52 -3.72 -5.76
N TYR A 124 7.25 -2.82 -4.81
CA TYR A 124 6.49 -1.61 -5.07
C TYR A 124 7.21 -0.69 -6.07
N ASN A 125 8.52 -0.50 -5.90
CA ASN A 125 9.32 0.37 -6.78
C ASN A 125 9.45 -0.15 -8.22
N MET A 126 9.28 -1.46 -8.45
CA MET A 126 9.22 -2.02 -9.81
C MET A 126 7.98 -1.58 -10.58
N ASN A 127 6.86 -1.30 -9.88
CA ASN A 127 5.60 -0.88 -10.47
C ASN A 127 4.82 -0.01 -9.48
N PRO A 128 5.24 1.25 -9.27
CA PRO A 128 4.66 2.11 -8.25
C PRO A 128 3.21 2.48 -8.59
N THR A 129 2.41 2.69 -7.55
CA THR A 129 1.00 3.04 -7.74
C THR A 129 0.88 4.49 -8.18
N VAL A 130 0.13 4.71 -9.27
CA VAL A 130 -0.25 6.03 -9.76
C VAL A 130 -1.75 6.20 -9.56
N VAL A 131 -2.14 7.30 -8.92
CA VAL A 131 -3.54 7.69 -8.71
C VAL A 131 -3.87 8.90 -9.57
N GLU A 132 -5.12 8.98 -10.02
CA GLU A 132 -5.64 10.14 -10.75
C GLU A 132 -6.34 11.07 -9.75
N THR A 133 -5.81 12.27 -9.59
CA THR A 133 -6.38 13.27 -8.68
C THR A 133 -7.55 14.00 -9.30
N THR A 134 -8.44 14.54 -8.47
CA THR A 134 -9.60 15.33 -8.93
C THR A 134 -9.43 16.81 -8.64
N GLY A 135 -9.91 17.64 -9.57
CA GLY A 135 -9.88 19.11 -9.42
C GLY A 135 -8.51 19.76 -9.63
N TYR A 136 -7.54 19.05 -10.22
CA TYR A 136 -6.20 19.56 -10.54
C TYR A 136 -6.23 20.76 -11.48
N SER A 137 -5.20 21.61 -11.40
CA SER A 137 -5.02 22.76 -12.30
C SER A 137 -4.84 22.31 -13.75
N MET A 138 -5.42 23.06 -14.70
CA MET A 138 -5.21 22.82 -16.14
C MET A 138 -3.75 23.04 -16.58
N GLU A 139 -2.95 23.69 -15.74
CA GLU A 139 -1.53 23.94 -15.95
C GLU A 139 -0.64 22.82 -15.41
N ASP A 140 -1.22 21.76 -14.83
CA ASP A 140 -0.46 20.64 -14.27
C ASP A 140 0.23 19.82 -15.36
N GLU A 141 1.53 19.60 -15.19
CA GLU A 141 2.40 18.95 -16.20
C GLU A 141 2.00 17.51 -16.52
N ASP A 142 1.51 16.77 -15.52
CA ASP A 142 1.17 15.34 -15.63
C ASP A 142 -0.35 15.10 -15.50
N ILE A 143 -1.15 16.15 -15.77
CA ILE A 143 -2.61 16.08 -15.91
C ILE A 143 -3.27 15.39 -14.70
N GLY A 144 -2.84 15.76 -13.49
CA GLY A 144 -3.39 15.24 -12.24
C GLY A 144 -2.96 13.82 -11.88
N ARG A 145 -2.07 13.18 -12.65
CA ARG A 145 -1.46 11.90 -12.27
C ARG A 145 -0.46 12.10 -11.14
N LEU A 146 -0.64 11.35 -10.08
CA LEU A 146 0.19 11.39 -8.90
C LEU A 146 0.75 10.00 -8.63
N GLN A 147 2.06 9.85 -8.76
CA GLN A 147 2.74 8.66 -8.25
C GLN A 147 2.83 8.74 -6.73
N LEU A 148 2.55 7.63 -6.05
CA LEU A 148 2.77 7.50 -4.62
C LEU A 148 4.13 6.84 -4.38
N ASN A 149 4.94 7.44 -3.53
CA ASN A 149 6.17 6.84 -3.02
C ASN A 149 5.84 6.02 -1.78
N ILE A 150 6.68 5.02 -1.51
CA ILE A 150 6.52 4.14 -0.35
C ILE A 150 7.59 4.45 0.70
N GLU A 151 7.18 4.56 1.95
CA GLU A 151 8.10 4.75 3.07
C GLU A 151 7.76 3.77 4.21
N PRO A 152 8.77 3.21 4.91
CA PRO A 152 8.53 2.37 6.07
C PRO A 152 8.02 3.22 7.24
N MET A 153 7.03 2.72 7.96
CA MET A 153 6.59 3.33 9.21
C MET A 153 7.61 3.06 10.34
N GLU A 154 7.54 3.87 11.41
CA GLU A 154 8.37 3.63 12.59
C GLU A 154 8.15 2.23 13.16
N GLY A 155 9.24 1.49 13.38
CA GLY A 155 9.20 0.12 13.89
C GLY A 155 8.89 -0.96 12.84
N THR A 156 8.76 -0.62 11.55
CA THR A 156 8.57 -1.61 10.49
C THR A 156 9.81 -2.49 10.36
N ARG A 157 9.64 -3.79 10.62
CA ARG A 157 10.69 -4.79 10.41
C ARG A 157 10.96 -5.01 8.92
N THR A 158 12.21 -5.31 8.58
CA THR A 158 12.57 -5.75 7.23
C THR A 158 12.02 -7.15 6.97
N VAL A 159 11.30 -7.32 5.87
CA VAL A 159 10.80 -8.61 5.39
C VAL A 159 11.40 -8.88 4.02
N ASN A 160 11.90 -10.10 3.84
CA ASN A 160 12.48 -10.56 2.60
C ASN A 160 11.56 -11.60 1.96
N ILE A 161 11.30 -11.43 0.67
CA ILE A 161 10.52 -12.32 -0.16
C ILE A 161 11.51 -13.04 -1.07
N VAL A 162 11.70 -14.33 -0.83
CA VAL A 162 12.57 -15.18 -1.63
C VAL A 162 11.73 -15.91 -2.66
N ALA A 163 11.94 -15.61 -3.94
CA ALA A 163 11.23 -16.22 -5.05
C ALA A 163 12.12 -16.27 -6.30
N THR A 164 11.67 -16.96 -7.34
CA THR A 164 12.35 -16.90 -8.64
C THR A 164 12.21 -15.52 -9.26
N LYS A 165 13.15 -15.12 -10.11
CA LYS A 165 13.11 -13.82 -10.82
C LYS A 165 11.77 -13.59 -11.55
N THR A 166 11.27 -14.62 -12.23
CA THR A 166 9.99 -14.57 -12.95
C THR A 166 8.79 -14.41 -12.02
N GLU A 167 8.80 -15.06 -10.86
CA GLU A 167 7.76 -14.89 -9.84
C GLU A 167 7.78 -13.48 -9.24
N VAL A 168 8.96 -12.93 -8.94
CA VAL A 168 9.12 -11.54 -8.46
C VAL A 168 8.51 -10.55 -9.44
N GLU A 169 8.81 -10.67 -10.73
CA GLU A 169 8.19 -9.82 -11.76
C GLU A 169 6.67 -10.00 -11.85
N SER A 170 6.18 -11.23 -11.68
CA SER A 170 4.74 -11.51 -11.67
C SER A 170 4.05 -10.86 -10.47
N ILE A 171 4.67 -10.93 -9.28
CA ILE A 171 4.17 -10.30 -8.06
C ILE A 171 4.17 -8.77 -8.23
N ALA A 172 5.24 -8.18 -8.76
CA ALA A 172 5.31 -6.74 -8.99
C ALA A 172 4.21 -6.24 -9.97
N ARG A 173 3.93 -7.00 -11.04
CA ARG A 173 2.82 -6.68 -11.96
C ARG A 173 1.44 -6.78 -11.29
N ASN A 174 1.26 -7.72 -10.37
CA ASN A 174 0.00 -7.99 -9.68
C ASN A 174 0.03 -7.58 -8.20
N LEU A 175 0.77 -6.51 -7.86
CA LEU A 175 1.06 -6.15 -6.47
C LEU A 175 -0.20 -6.03 -5.61
N LYS A 176 -1.29 -5.47 -6.17
CA LYS A 176 -2.59 -5.30 -5.50
C LYS A 176 -3.23 -6.61 -5.01
N GLN A 177 -2.80 -7.77 -5.50
CA GLN A 177 -3.26 -9.07 -5.00
C GLN A 177 -2.41 -9.57 -3.81
N ALA A 178 -1.18 -9.08 -3.68
CA ALA A 178 -0.22 -9.48 -2.65
C ALA A 178 -0.22 -8.53 -1.44
N VAL A 179 -0.66 -7.29 -1.61
CA VAL A 179 -0.73 -6.27 -0.55
C VAL A 179 -2.14 -5.73 -0.39
N LEU A 180 -2.47 -5.27 0.82
CA LEU A 180 -3.67 -4.49 1.10
C LEU A 180 -3.30 -3.00 1.10
N ILE A 181 -3.90 -2.23 0.20
CA ILE A 181 -3.73 -0.78 0.15
C ILE A 181 -5.03 -0.14 0.65
N ASP A 182 -4.92 0.66 1.69
CA ASP A 182 -6.02 1.46 2.24
C ASP A 182 -5.71 2.94 2.04
N TYR A 183 -6.61 3.67 1.39
CA TYR A 183 -6.43 5.08 1.08
C TYR A 183 -7.17 5.93 2.12
N THR A 184 -6.52 6.97 2.62
CA THR A 184 -7.11 7.88 3.61
C THR A 184 -8.24 8.73 3.03
N ARG A 185 -8.28 8.90 1.70
CA ARG A 185 -9.21 9.81 1.00
C ARG A 185 -9.82 9.08 -0.21
N GLU A 186 -11.14 9.13 -0.37
CA GLU A 186 -11.83 8.38 -1.44
C GLU A 186 -11.73 9.01 -2.85
N ASN A 187 -11.60 10.35 -2.94
CA ASN A 187 -11.70 11.08 -4.22
C ASN A 187 -10.40 11.75 -4.67
N PHE A 188 -9.28 11.53 -3.96
CA PHE A 188 -7.97 12.12 -4.28
C PHE A 188 -8.05 13.61 -4.68
N ALA A 189 -8.82 14.39 -3.93
CA ALA A 189 -9.11 15.77 -4.25
C ALA A 189 -7.87 16.65 -4.00
N THR A 190 -7.62 17.57 -4.93
CA THR A 190 -6.59 18.61 -4.82
C THR A 190 -7.04 19.77 -3.91
N PRO A 191 -6.13 20.53 -3.29
CA PRO A 191 -4.67 20.52 -3.46
C PRO A 191 -3.98 19.35 -2.74
N VAL A 192 -2.86 18.90 -3.32
CA VAL A 192 -1.99 17.87 -2.75
C VAL A 192 -0.63 18.48 -2.48
N THR A 193 -0.06 18.20 -1.30
CA THR A 193 1.30 18.59 -0.97
C THR A 193 2.27 17.42 -1.11
N GLN A 194 3.48 17.66 -1.64
CA GLN A 194 4.53 16.65 -1.69
C GLN A 194 4.82 16.12 -0.27
N GLY A 195 4.90 14.79 -0.13
CA GLY A 195 5.10 14.12 1.15
C GLY A 195 3.82 13.91 1.97
N GLU A 196 2.67 14.40 1.51
CA GLU A 196 1.37 14.11 2.15
C GLU A 196 1.08 12.60 2.12
N VAL A 197 0.59 12.05 3.23
CA VAL A 197 0.24 10.63 3.34
C VAL A 197 -1.12 10.37 2.69
N PHE A 198 -1.13 9.55 1.64
CA PHE A 198 -2.33 9.17 0.88
C PHE A 198 -2.98 7.88 1.36
N GLY A 199 -2.23 7.05 2.07
CA GLY A 199 -2.72 5.77 2.54
C GLY A 199 -1.64 4.91 3.16
N THR A 200 -2.01 3.67 3.44
CA THR A 200 -1.11 2.66 3.98
C THR A 200 -1.13 1.43 3.09
N MET A 201 0.04 0.81 2.94
CA MET A 201 0.21 -0.48 2.29
C MET A 201 0.62 -1.50 3.34
N THR A 202 -0.17 -2.55 3.50
CA THR A 202 0.10 -3.66 4.41
C THR A 202 0.44 -4.92 3.61
N TYR A 203 1.60 -5.50 3.88
CA TYR A 203 2.03 -6.78 3.32
C TYR A 203 1.90 -7.88 4.39
N TYR A 204 1.34 -9.02 3.98
CA TYR A 204 1.16 -10.21 4.81
C TYR A 204 2.17 -11.29 4.39
N PRO A 205 3.21 -11.55 5.18
CA PRO A 205 4.20 -12.57 4.89
C PRO A 205 3.57 -13.97 4.86
N THR A 206 3.98 -14.79 3.89
CA THR A 206 3.49 -16.18 3.74
C THR A 206 4.08 -17.14 4.78
N ASP A 207 5.14 -16.72 5.48
CA ASP A 207 5.79 -17.47 6.55
C ASP A 207 5.04 -17.43 7.90
N GLY A 208 3.89 -16.74 7.95
CA GLY A 208 3.09 -16.57 9.16
C GLY A 208 3.62 -15.50 10.11
N GLY A 209 4.58 -14.68 9.67
CA GLY A 209 5.06 -13.54 10.43
C GLY A 209 4.01 -12.43 10.57
N SER A 210 4.26 -11.49 11.48
CA SER A 210 3.41 -10.31 11.65
C SER A 210 3.35 -9.48 10.36
N ALA A 211 2.19 -8.89 10.08
CA ALA A 211 2.02 -7.98 8.97
C ALA A 211 2.97 -6.79 9.09
N VAL A 212 3.46 -6.30 7.95
CA VAL A 212 4.30 -5.09 7.89
C VAL A 212 3.58 -4.00 7.11
N THR A 213 3.63 -2.80 7.65
CA THR A 213 2.90 -1.65 7.14
C THR A 213 3.87 -0.56 6.69
N TYR A 214 3.52 0.06 5.56
CA TYR A 214 4.22 1.15 4.92
C TYR A 214 3.24 2.29 4.67
N GLN A 215 3.74 3.51 4.67
CA GLN A 215 2.97 4.69 4.29
C GLN A 215 3.18 4.99 2.81
N LEU A 216 2.10 5.36 2.12
CA LEU A 216 2.14 5.83 0.75
C LEU A 216 2.05 7.35 0.76
N VAL A 217 3.07 8.03 0.22
CA VAL A 217 3.19 9.49 0.24
C VAL A 217 3.19 10.09 -1.15
N ALA A 218 2.66 11.30 -1.31
CA ALA A 218 2.63 12.00 -2.58
C ALA A 218 4.05 12.32 -3.08
N SER A 219 4.38 11.93 -4.32
CA SER A 219 5.69 12.20 -4.90
C SER A 219 5.92 13.69 -5.22
N ARG A 220 4.85 14.43 -5.50
CA ARG A 220 4.87 15.84 -5.90
C ARG A 220 3.63 16.59 -5.39
N SER A 221 3.70 17.92 -5.38
CA SER A 221 2.56 18.78 -5.09
C SER A 221 1.70 19.00 -6.34
N ILE A 222 0.37 19.02 -6.18
CA ILE A 222 -0.60 19.30 -7.25
C ILE A 222 -1.53 20.41 -6.79
N ALA A 223 -1.55 21.51 -7.53
CA ALA A 223 -2.40 22.64 -7.25
C ALA A 223 -3.86 22.36 -7.65
N ARG A 224 -4.79 22.93 -6.88
CA ARG A 224 -6.23 22.93 -7.18
C ARG A 224 -6.52 23.89 -8.35
N ARG A 225 -7.49 23.55 -9.21
CA ARG A 225 -8.00 24.47 -10.25
C ARG A 225 -8.56 25.75 -9.62
N ALA A 226 -8.31 26.89 -10.26
CA ALA A 226 -8.77 28.19 -9.80
C ALA A 226 -10.31 28.29 -9.65
N ASN A 227 -11.06 27.58 -10.52
CA ASN A 227 -12.53 27.58 -10.51
C ASN A 227 -13.12 26.33 -9.81
N ALA A 228 -12.46 25.80 -8.77
CA ALA A 228 -12.99 24.68 -8.01
C ALA A 228 -14.13 25.09 -7.07
N PRO A 229 -15.16 24.25 -6.87
CA PRO A 229 -16.11 24.47 -5.78
C PRO A 229 -15.35 24.44 -4.45
N LYS A 230 -15.57 25.39 -3.55
CA LYS A 230 -14.86 25.48 -2.25
C LYS A 230 -15.03 24.19 -1.42
N SER A 231 -14.03 23.86 -0.59
CA SER A 231 -14.17 22.69 0.30
C SER A 231 -15.21 22.98 1.39
N ILE A 232 -15.75 21.93 2.03
CA ILE A 232 -16.72 22.11 3.13
C ILE A 232 -16.09 22.92 4.26
N GLU A 233 -14.86 22.61 4.64
CA GLU A 233 -14.10 23.33 5.68
C GLU A 233 -13.90 24.81 5.34
N GLU A 234 -13.64 25.13 4.06
CA GLU A 234 -13.46 26.50 3.59
C GLU A 234 -14.79 27.27 3.60
N ILE A 235 -15.90 26.62 3.23
CA ILE A 235 -17.25 27.18 3.32
C ILE A 235 -17.64 27.43 4.78
N GLU A 236 -17.37 26.47 5.67
CA GLU A 236 -17.62 26.62 7.11
C GLU A 236 -16.79 27.76 7.69
N ALA A 237 -15.49 27.81 7.40
CA ALA A 237 -14.62 28.88 7.85
C ALA A 237 -15.08 30.26 7.38
N GLU A 238 -15.50 30.40 6.12
CA GLU A 238 -16.08 31.65 5.61
C GLU A 238 -17.43 31.97 6.28
N THR A 239 -18.26 30.97 6.53
CA THR A 239 -19.56 31.14 7.20
C THR A 239 -19.38 31.57 8.66
N TYR A 240 -18.40 31.02 9.38
CA TYR A 240 -18.09 31.41 10.75
C TYR A 240 -17.30 32.72 10.85
N ALA A 241 -16.56 33.09 9.79
CA ALA A 241 -15.86 34.37 9.71
C ALA A 241 -16.78 35.53 9.30
N ASP A 242 -17.99 35.24 8.78
CA ASP A 242 -18.98 36.27 8.47
C ASP A 242 -19.50 36.91 9.77
N PRO A 243 -19.26 38.22 9.99
CA PRO A 243 -19.79 38.93 11.17
C PRO A 243 -21.33 39.04 11.16
N ASN A 244 -21.99 38.67 10.07
CA ASN A 244 -23.43 38.68 9.95
C ASN A 244 -24.07 37.43 10.59
N PRO A 245 -24.87 37.56 11.67
CA PRO A 245 -25.49 36.43 12.36
C PRO A 245 -26.69 35.82 11.61
N PHE A 246 -27.04 36.34 10.43
CA PHE A 246 -28.14 35.85 9.61
C PHE A 246 -27.58 35.09 8.39
N PRO A 247 -28.21 33.97 7.97
CA PRO A 247 -27.84 33.31 6.73
C PRO A 247 -27.94 34.32 5.57
N PRO A 248 -27.12 34.19 4.51
CA PRO A 248 -27.17 35.11 3.37
C PRO A 248 -28.55 35.02 2.72
N LEU A 249 -29.42 35.98 3.05
CA LEU A 249 -30.76 36.09 2.48
C LEU A 249 -30.62 36.49 1.02
N SER A 250 -30.63 35.52 0.12
CA SER A 250 -30.72 35.82 -1.31
C SER A 250 -32.02 36.57 -1.59
N MET A 251 -32.01 37.48 -2.57
CA MET A 251 -33.22 38.23 -2.98
C MET A 251 -34.38 37.26 -3.30
N GLU A 252 -34.06 36.09 -3.86
CA GLU A 252 -35.04 35.03 -4.12
C GLU A 252 -35.63 34.46 -2.83
N MET A 253 -34.81 34.16 -1.81
CA MET A 253 -35.29 33.71 -0.50
C MET A 253 -36.18 34.76 0.17
N ALA A 254 -35.82 36.04 0.09
CA ALA A 254 -36.62 37.13 0.63
C ALA A 254 -37.98 37.24 -0.08
N LEU A 255 -38.00 37.09 -1.41
CA LEU A 255 -39.24 37.08 -2.20
C LEU A 255 -40.13 35.89 -1.84
N TRP A 256 -39.57 34.69 -1.67
CA TRP A 256 -40.32 33.52 -1.23
C TRP A 256 -40.90 33.71 0.19
N MET A 257 -40.11 34.23 1.13
CA MET A 257 -40.58 34.52 2.49
C MET A 257 -41.65 35.62 2.55
N LEU A 258 -41.58 36.62 1.68
CA LEU A 258 -42.55 37.74 1.64
C LEU A 258 -43.79 37.43 0.77
N SER A 259 -43.72 36.44 -0.12
CA SER A 259 -44.82 36.05 -1.00
C SER A 259 -46.15 35.73 -0.29
N PRO A 260 -46.21 34.98 0.84
CA PRO A 260 -47.48 34.74 1.54
C PRO A 260 -48.07 36.03 2.14
N PHE A 261 -47.22 36.94 2.63
CA PHE A 261 -47.67 38.22 3.18
C PHE A 261 -48.19 39.16 2.08
N ALA A 262 -47.52 39.21 0.93
CA ALA A 262 -47.96 39.98 -0.23
C ALA A 262 -49.30 39.46 -0.79
N ALA A 263 -49.47 38.14 -0.90
CA ALA A 263 -50.73 37.53 -1.31
C ALA A 263 -51.87 37.85 -0.34
N LEU A 264 -51.62 37.74 0.97
CA LEU A 264 -52.59 38.09 2.01
C LEU A 264 -52.99 39.57 1.94
N PHE A 265 -52.02 40.47 1.74
CA PHE A 265 -52.28 41.91 1.60
C PHE A 265 -53.16 42.23 0.38
N ILE A 266 -52.93 41.55 -0.75
CA ILE A 266 -53.75 41.71 -1.97
C ILE A 266 -55.18 41.22 -1.73
N VAL A 267 -55.35 40.06 -1.07
CA VAL A 267 -56.68 39.52 -0.71
C VAL A 267 -57.44 40.49 0.20
N ILE A 268 -56.77 41.02 1.23
CA ILE A 268 -57.35 42.01 2.14
C ILE A 268 -57.79 43.28 1.38
N ARG A 269 -56.97 43.79 0.45
CA ARG A 269 -57.31 44.95 -0.40
C ARG A 269 -58.49 44.68 -1.33
N LEU A 270 -58.59 43.49 -1.91
CA LEU A 270 -59.70 43.10 -2.77
C LEU A 270 -61.01 42.98 -1.98
N LEU A 271 -60.97 42.39 -0.78
CA LEU A 271 -62.12 42.34 0.12
C LEU A 271 -62.57 43.75 0.51
N MET A 272 -61.66 44.64 0.93
CA MET A 272 -62.01 46.03 1.26
C MET A 272 -62.65 46.79 0.07
N ARG A 273 -62.16 46.57 -1.15
CA ARG A 273 -62.75 47.16 -2.37
C ARG A 273 -64.14 46.60 -2.71
N ALA A 274 -64.39 45.32 -2.46
CA ALA A 274 -65.69 44.71 -2.68
C ALA A 274 -66.74 45.28 -1.70
N PHE A 275 -66.38 45.44 -0.42
CA PHE A 275 -67.27 46.01 0.59
C PHE A 275 -67.55 47.50 0.40
N HIS A 276 -66.63 48.28 -0.20
CA HIS A 276 -66.87 49.71 -0.50
C HIS A 276 -67.78 49.95 -1.72
N ARG A 277 -68.06 48.95 -2.57
CA ARG A 277 -68.94 49.10 -3.74
C ARG A 277 -70.43 48.86 -3.42
N SER A 278 -70.79 48.25 -2.28
CA SER A 278 -72.18 47.91 -1.97
C SER A 278 -72.95 48.97 -1.16
N GLY A 279 -72.45 50.20 -1.07
CA GLY A 279 -72.98 51.24 -0.18
C GLY A 279 -73.41 52.56 -0.84
N ARG A 280 -73.98 52.58 -2.07
CA ARG A 280 -74.55 53.81 -2.65
C ARG A 280 -75.91 53.63 -3.35
N HIS A 281 -76.93 53.97 -2.57
CA HIS A 281 -78.26 54.54 -2.88
C HIS A 281 -79.36 53.79 -3.66
N SER A 282 -80.46 53.61 -2.92
CA SER A 282 -81.83 53.27 -3.31
C SER A 282 -82.63 54.49 -3.83
N ARG A 283 -83.34 54.28 -4.96
CA ARG A 283 -84.58 54.89 -5.51
C ARG A 283 -84.96 56.36 -5.25
N LYS A 284 -85.26 57.09 -6.34
CA LYS A 284 -86.55 57.79 -6.55
C LYS A 284 -86.89 57.85 -8.05
N GLY A 285 -88.01 57.22 -8.44
CA GLY A 285 -88.53 57.22 -9.81
C GLY A 285 -89.22 58.54 -10.17
N ARG A 286 -89.10 58.95 -11.43
CA ARG A 286 -89.88 60.04 -12.04
C ARG A 286 -90.68 59.46 -13.21
N ILE A 287 -92.00 59.52 -13.09
CA ILE A 287 -93.01 59.09 -14.07
C ILE A 287 -92.93 60.02 -15.30
N PRO A 288 -92.98 59.51 -16.54
CA PRO A 288 -92.92 60.36 -17.74
C PRO A 288 -94.29 61.01 -18.01
N LYS A 289 -94.29 62.24 -18.54
CA LYS A 289 -95.48 62.90 -19.08
C LYS A 289 -95.24 63.35 -20.54
N PRO A 290 -96.31 63.41 -21.35
CA PRO A 290 -96.32 62.96 -22.73
C PRO A 290 -95.95 64.04 -23.76
N ASN A 291 -95.53 63.56 -24.93
CA ASN A 291 -95.30 64.32 -26.16
C ASN A 291 -96.50 65.18 -26.55
N ASN A 292 -96.24 66.41 -26.98
CA ASN A 292 -97.10 67.03 -27.97
C ASN A 292 -96.32 67.86 -28.99
N ARG A 293 -96.79 67.70 -30.24
CA ARG A 293 -96.37 68.33 -31.49
C ARG A 293 -96.69 69.83 -31.50
N TYR A 294 -95.97 70.52 -32.40
CA TYR A 294 -96.13 71.90 -32.86
C TYR A 294 -95.53 72.98 -31.93
N PHE A 295 -94.43 73.59 -32.35
CA PHE A 295 -94.45 74.90 -33.02
C PHE A 295 -93.15 75.09 -33.82
N ARG A 296 -93.25 75.96 -34.84
CA ARG A 296 -92.36 76.22 -35.98
C ARG A 296 -90.93 76.58 -35.63
#